data_AF-A0A536EIG7-F1
#
_entry.id   AF-A0A536EIG7-F1
#
_cell.length_a   1.000
_cell.length_b   1.000
_cell.length_c   1.000
_cell.angle_alpha   90.00
_cell.angle_beta   90.00
_cell.angle_gamma   90.00
#
_symmetry.space_group_name_H-M   'P 1'
#
loop_
_entity.id
_entity.type
_entity.pdbx_description
1 polymer ?
#
loop_
_entity_poly.entity_id
_entity_poly.type
_entity_poly.pdbx_seq_one_letter_code
_entity_poly.pdbx_strand_id
1 'polypeptide(L)'
;MNQSLPDKPKMSARPWTFRSRLSISAAGSVFIGLLALAWTSAMLYLVVRTRLPVAINLAIVDTVHIYVGVASMAFFAALVATGRLPCIDAPGKPPWIGGSLLILYLALYATGAILLVPLGAGISRSVVTVHSLAAVWSVPPSAVYYWRARPNLHGLVGGSVQWVRSRYWLGLVIVLLPAVPLTAMPRAMSPLAQAGAGGVWTPSSLRGISLDRMAVSPQGGWLLAGGDGLFLGQAGQGWRRLDFPAELILGLAASAGPTEAYVGTEAGLYAARRVGGPYQKLPLPGREVHGIAVEPGQPSTIWASSRQGIWRSDDSGAHWVNASQGLRAPEASWALSYFQRGLYGSDALGVYRWTGAKWESGSQQKWVVSLDPSADGRRLFASSMGDGIQVFDGKRWHPADDGLASHGGGAIHVVSVTAGNERAIAATMLDGVAIRTDAQFWSGLGSGLSRGAVWRVLDDHGMLLAATDDGLFSYTLTGRSPAGTWWVLLAGVLVAGTVASLSQLRFADEAS
;
A
#
# COMPACT_ATOMS: atom_id res chain seq x y z
N MET A 1 23.26 -75.19 54.30
CA MET A 1 24.05 -74.91 53.09
C MET A 1 23.10 -75.05 51.91
N ASN A 2 22.80 -73.93 51.25
CA ASN A 2 22.26 -73.76 49.89
C ASN A 2 21.00 -74.53 49.44
N GLN A 3 20.09 -73.99 48.66
CA GLN A 3 19.69 -72.63 48.27
C GLN A 3 18.40 -72.89 47.47
N SER A 4 17.32 -72.19 47.79
CA SER A 4 16.06 -72.20 47.04
C SER A 4 16.24 -71.55 45.66
N LEU A 5 15.91 -72.26 44.58
CA LEU A 5 15.71 -71.67 43.25
C LEU A 5 14.20 -71.60 42.95
N PRO A 6 13.67 -70.42 42.57
CA PRO A 6 12.24 -70.22 42.31
C PRO A 6 11.83 -70.61 40.88
N ASP A 7 10.60 -71.08 40.74
CA ASP A 7 9.94 -71.29 39.45
C ASP A 7 9.90 -70.01 38.61
N LYS A 8 10.32 -70.14 37.35
CA LYS A 8 10.25 -69.06 36.36
C LYS A 8 8.79 -68.68 36.11
N PRO A 9 8.40 -67.40 36.19
CA PRO A 9 7.08 -66.97 35.75
C PRO A 9 6.99 -67.11 34.22
N LYS A 10 5.98 -67.86 33.74
CA LYS A 10 5.56 -67.81 32.34
C LYS A 10 5.13 -66.38 32.01
N MET A 11 6.00 -65.63 31.33
CA MET A 11 5.64 -64.38 30.67
C MET A 11 4.59 -64.68 29.60
N SER A 12 3.32 -64.46 29.93
CA SER A 12 2.31 -64.20 28.91
C SER A 12 2.75 -62.95 28.16
N ALA A 13 3.13 -63.07 26.89
CA ALA A 13 3.28 -61.93 26.01
C ALA A 13 1.93 -61.21 25.93
N ARG A 14 1.77 -60.14 26.70
CA ARG A 14 0.69 -59.18 26.44
C ARG A 14 0.98 -58.60 25.05
N PRO A 15 0.12 -58.80 24.05
CA PRO A 15 0.31 -58.13 22.78
C PRO A 15 0.26 -56.62 23.06
N TRP A 16 1.36 -55.94 22.76
CA TRP A 16 1.37 -54.48 22.68
C TRP A 16 0.41 -54.09 21.56
N THR A 17 -0.85 -53.87 21.90
CA THR A 17 -1.81 -53.33 20.95
C THR A 17 -1.45 -51.88 20.68
N PHE A 18 -0.73 -51.64 19.59
CA PHE A 18 -0.40 -50.31 19.10
C PHE A 18 -1.65 -49.69 18.45
N ARG A 19 -2.63 -49.28 19.26
CA ARG A 19 -3.74 -48.44 18.78
C ARG A 19 -3.26 -47.00 18.63
N SER A 20 -2.46 -46.70 17.62
CA SER A 20 -2.24 -45.30 17.20
C SER A 20 -3.21 -44.92 16.09
N ARG A 21 -4.49 -44.78 16.46
CA ARG A 21 -5.43 -43.98 15.65
C ARG A 21 -4.94 -42.54 15.73
N LEU A 22 -4.95 -41.79 14.62
CA LEU A 22 -4.96 -40.33 14.73
C LEU A 22 -6.13 -39.97 15.65
N SER A 23 -5.86 -39.49 16.86
CA SER A 23 -6.93 -38.84 17.59
C SER A 23 -7.24 -37.55 16.82
N ILE A 24 -8.52 -37.36 16.53
CA ILE A 24 -9.07 -36.15 15.90
C ILE A 24 -8.58 -34.88 16.64
N SER A 25 -8.19 -35.00 17.92
CA SER A 25 -7.58 -33.93 18.71
C SER A 25 -6.19 -33.46 18.24
N ALA A 26 -5.34 -34.32 17.66
CA ALA A 26 -4.00 -33.93 17.21
C ALA A 26 -4.03 -33.19 15.86
N ALA A 27 -4.82 -33.70 14.90
CA ALA A 27 -5.08 -33.00 13.62
C ALA A 27 -5.82 -31.68 13.85
N GLY A 28 -6.77 -31.66 14.79
CA GLY A 28 -7.43 -30.44 15.24
C GLY A 28 -6.46 -29.41 15.83
N SER A 29 -5.43 -29.83 16.58
CA SER A 29 -4.46 -28.90 17.19
C SER A 29 -3.56 -28.21 16.16
N VAL A 30 -3.11 -28.92 15.11
CA VAL A 30 -2.33 -28.34 14.00
C VAL A 30 -3.19 -27.37 13.18
N PHE A 31 -4.42 -27.76 12.87
CA PHE A 31 -5.38 -26.90 12.19
C PHE A 31 -5.65 -25.62 13.00
N ILE A 32 -5.81 -25.74 14.31
CA ILE A 32 -5.99 -24.59 15.22
C ILE A 32 -4.73 -23.70 15.27
N GLY A 33 -3.54 -24.27 15.24
CA GLY A 33 -2.28 -23.50 15.22
C GLY A 33 -2.09 -22.68 13.93
N LEU A 34 -2.30 -23.31 12.77
CA LEU A 34 -2.27 -22.63 11.47
C LEU A 34 -3.34 -21.55 11.39
N LEU A 35 -4.52 -21.84 11.91
CA LEU A 35 -5.60 -20.90 11.99
C LEU A 35 -5.25 -19.71 12.90
N ALA A 36 -4.76 -19.92 14.11
CA ALA A 36 -4.34 -18.82 15.00
C ALA A 36 -3.22 -17.95 14.39
N LEU A 37 -2.34 -18.51 13.55
CA LEU A 37 -1.34 -17.76 12.80
C LEU A 37 -1.95 -16.96 11.64
N ALA A 38 -2.91 -17.55 10.91
CA ALA A 38 -3.72 -16.84 9.91
C ALA A 38 -4.48 -15.66 10.54
N TRP A 39 -4.87 -15.82 11.80
CA TRP A 39 -5.57 -14.80 12.57
C TRP A 39 -4.68 -13.67 13.02
N THR A 40 -3.51 -14.00 13.56
CA THR A 40 -2.54 -13.00 14.01
C THR A 40 -2.10 -12.13 12.83
N SER A 41 -1.90 -12.74 11.65
CA SER A 41 -1.61 -12.00 10.41
C SER A 41 -2.81 -11.18 9.89
N ALA A 42 -4.05 -11.69 9.98
CA ALA A 42 -5.25 -10.93 9.63
C ALA A 42 -5.51 -9.73 10.56
N MET A 43 -5.13 -9.83 11.84
CA MET A 43 -5.26 -8.73 12.80
C MET A 43 -4.31 -7.57 12.49
N LEU A 44 -3.11 -7.86 11.96
CA LEU A 44 -2.22 -6.83 11.42
C LEU A 44 -2.86 -6.12 10.22
N TYR A 45 -3.57 -6.86 9.36
CA TYR A 45 -4.37 -6.29 8.26
C TYR A 45 -5.47 -5.33 8.73
N LEU A 46 -6.15 -5.66 9.84
CA LEU A 46 -7.10 -4.76 10.48
C LEU A 46 -6.42 -3.49 10.97
N VAL A 47 -5.28 -3.60 11.65
CA VAL A 47 -4.51 -2.44 12.13
C VAL A 47 -4.12 -1.53 10.96
N VAL A 48 -3.71 -2.09 9.83
CA VAL A 48 -3.41 -1.35 8.61
C VAL A 48 -4.67 -0.66 8.05
N ARG A 49 -5.82 -1.34 8.04
CA ARG A 49 -7.11 -0.73 7.66
C ARG A 49 -7.59 0.35 8.63
N THR A 50 -7.16 0.31 9.90
CA THR A 50 -7.48 1.36 10.88
C THR A 50 -6.66 2.65 10.69
N ARG A 51 -5.75 2.70 9.70
CA ARG A 51 -4.92 3.88 9.36
C ARG A 51 -4.18 4.47 10.56
N LEU A 52 -3.86 3.61 11.52
CA LEU A 52 -2.96 3.98 12.60
C LEU A 52 -1.56 4.17 11.99
N PRO A 53 -0.79 5.18 12.44
CA PRO A 53 0.59 5.36 12.02
C PRO A 53 1.43 4.24 12.63
N VAL A 54 1.38 3.06 12.02
CA VAL A 54 2.11 1.88 12.47
C VAL A 54 3.21 1.61 11.47
N ALA A 55 4.44 1.55 11.96
CA ALA A 55 5.64 1.26 11.16
C ALA A 55 5.75 -0.25 10.85
N ILE A 56 4.71 -0.81 10.21
CA ILE A 56 4.69 -2.21 9.80
C ILE A 56 4.95 -2.30 8.30
N ASN A 57 5.93 -3.11 7.93
CA ASN A 57 6.17 -3.47 6.54
C ASN A 57 5.03 -4.36 6.04
N LEU A 58 4.13 -3.75 5.25
CA LEU A 58 2.94 -4.39 4.69
C LEU A 58 3.30 -5.57 3.80
N ALA A 59 4.40 -5.48 3.06
CA ALA A 59 4.85 -6.56 2.19
C ALA A 59 5.19 -7.84 2.99
N ILE A 60 5.81 -7.71 4.17
CA ILE A 60 6.08 -8.85 5.07
C ILE A 60 4.75 -9.44 5.58
N VAL A 61 3.82 -8.60 6.02
CA VAL A 61 2.51 -9.05 6.54
C VAL A 61 1.73 -9.82 5.46
N ASP A 62 1.63 -9.25 4.26
CA ASP A 62 1.01 -9.89 3.09
C ASP A 62 1.63 -11.25 2.80
N THR A 63 2.96 -11.31 2.79
CA THR A 63 3.69 -12.54 2.47
C THR A 63 3.39 -13.64 3.47
N VAL A 64 3.44 -13.33 4.76
CA VAL A 64 3.07 -14.27 5.83
C VAL A 64 1.62 -14.72 5.66
N HIS A 65 0.70 -13.78 5.41
CA HIS A 65 -0.72 -14.08 5.30
C HIS A 65 -1.03 -15.00 4.12
N ILE A 66 -0.49 -14.70 2.94
CA ILE A 66 -0.65 -15.52 1.73
C ILE A 66 -0.06 -16.91 1.94
N TYR A 67 1.15 -16.99 2.51
CA TYR A 67 1.79 -18.29 2.78
C TYR A 67 0.96 -19.17 3.71
N VAL A 68 0.51 -18.61 4.84
CA VAL A 68 -0.29 -19.35 5.82
C VAL A 68 -1.62 -19.79 5.20
N GLY A 69 -2.25 -18.94 4.38
CA GLY A 69 -3.46 -19.29 3.63
C GLY A 69 -3.26 -20.49 2.70
N VAL A 70 -2.23 -20.45 1.84
CA VAL A 70 -1.92 -21.52 0.88
C VAL A 70 -1.54 -22.82 1.59
N ALA A 71 -0.70 -22.75 2.63
CA ALA A 71 -0.31 -23.92 3.43
C ALA A 71 -1.52 -24.56 4.12
N SER A 72 -2.43 -23.74 4.64
CA SER A 72 -3.68 -24.20 5.26
C SER A 72 -4.61 -24.88 4.25
N MET A 73 -4.71 -24.34 3.02
CA MET A 73 -5.49 -24.96 1.93
C MET A 73 -4.92 -26.31 1.51
N ALA A 74 -3.60 -26.42 1.33
CA ALA A 74 -2.94 -27.67 0.97
C ALA A 74 -3.12 -28.74 2.05
N PHE A 75 -2.97 -28.36 3.32
CA PHE A 75 -3.22 -29.26 4.46
C PHE A 75 -4.67 -29.75 4.50
N PHE A 76 -5.64 -28.85 4.29
CA PHE A 76 -7.05 -29.21 4.25
C PHE A 76 -7.37 -30.16 3.08
N ALA A 77 -6.87 -29.88 1.88
CA ALA A 77 -7.06 -30.74 0.71
C ALA A 77 -6.47 -32.14 0.92
N ALA A 78 -5.29 -32.23 1.54
CA ALA A 78 -4.68 -33.50 1.91
C ALA A 78 -5.53 -34.27 2.92
N LEU A 79 -6.10 -33.58 3.92
CA LEU A 79 -6.98 -34.19 4.92
C LEU A 79 -8.27 -34.75 4.27
N VAL A 80 -8.89 -33.99 3.36
CA VAL A 80 -10.06 -34.45 2.57
C VAL A 80 -9.71 -35.68 1.74
N ALA A 81 -8.55 -35.70 1.08
CA ALA A 81 -8.09 -36.82 0.25
C ALA A 81 -7.90 -38.13 1.05
N THR A 82 -7.69 -38.05 2.36
CA THR A 82 -7.62 -39.24 3.24
C THR A 82 -8.99 -39.79 3.66
N GLY A 83 -10.10 -39.11 3.32
CA GLY A 83 -11.45 -39.49 3.74
C GLY A 83 -11.72 -39.30 5.25
N ARG A 84 -10.76 -38.74 6.00
CA ARG A 84 -10.83 -38.52 7.45
C ARG A 84 -11.08 -37.04 7.74
N LEU A 85 -12.29 -36.56 7.44
CA LEU A 85 -12.70 -35.23 7.90
C LEU A 85 -12.75 -35.24 9.45
N PRO A 86 -12.08 -34.30 10.13
CA PRO A 86 -12.14 -34.22 11.59
C PRO A 86 -13.57 -33.88 11.98
N CYS A 87 -14.23 -34.81 12.68
CA CYS A 87 -15.48 -34.52 13.33
C CYS A 87 -15.19 -33.51 14.46
N ILE A 88 -15.63 -32.26 14.30
CA ILE A 88 -15.48 -31.22 15.32
C ILE A 88 -16.57 -31.44 16.40
N ASP A 89 -16.64 -32.65 16.93
CA ASP A 89 -17.46 -32.96 18.09
C ASP A 89 -16.62 -32.71 19.33
N ALA A 90 -16.99 -31.66 20.06
CA ALA A 90 -16.60 -31.56 21.45
C ALA A 90 -17.85 -31.71 22.31
N PRO A 91 -17.83 -32.61 23.30
CA PRO A 91 -18.99 -32.85 24.16
C PRO A 91 -19.46 -31.55 24.83
N GLY A 92 -20.78 -31.29 24.81
CA GLY A 92 -21.40 -30.17 25.56
C GLY A 92 -21.43 -28.81 24.87
N LYS A 93 -21.30 -28.73 23.53
CA LYS A 93 -21.31 -27.45 22.80
C LYS A 93 -22.70 -27.04 22.29
N PRO A 94 -23.04 -25.73 22.33
CA PRO A 94 -24.18 -25.21 21.58
C PRO A 94 -23.94 -25.40 20.07
N PRO A 95 -24.88 -25.98 19.31
CA PRO A 95 -24.71 -26.36 17.90
C PRO A 95 -24.38 -25.15 16.99
N TRP A 96 -24.78 -23.96 17.39
CA TRP A 96 -24.52 -22.73 16.63
C TRP A 96 -23.02 -22.36 16.56
N ILE A 97 -22.20 -22.67 17.58
CA ILE A 97 -20.76 -22.33 17.55
C ILE A 97 -20.02 -23.16 16.49
N GLY A 98 -20.33 -24.45 16.39
CA GLY A 98 -19.75 -25.34 15.37
C GLY A 98 -20.18 -24.94 13.95
N GLY A 99 -21.48 -24.67 13.77
CA GLY A 99 -22.03 -24.21 12.49
C GLY A 99 -21.46 -22.86 12.04
N SER A 100 -21.37 -21.87 12.94
CA SER A 100 -20.79 -20.57 12.63
C SER A 100 -19.31 -20.65 12.25
N LEU A 101 -18.52 -21.49 12.95
CA LEU A 101 -17.11 -21.71 12.61
C LEU A 101 -16.93 -22.39 11.25
N LEU A 102 -17.75 -23.39 10.96
CA LEU A 102 -17.73 -24.05 9.65
C LEU A 102 -18.02 -23.06 8.52
N ILE A 103 -19.06 -22.23 8.67
CA ILE A 103 -19.41 -21.19 7.68
C ILE A 103 -18.26 -20.19 7.50
N LEU A 104 -17.67 -19.71 8.60
CA LEU A 104 -16.58 -18.73 8.55
C LEU A 104 -15.31 -19.30 7.91
N TYR A 105 -14.95 -20.56 8.19
CA TYR A 105 -13.81 -21.20 7.52
C TYR A 105 -14.09 -21.53 6.06
N LEU A 106 -15.29 -22.01 5.72
CA LEU A 106 -15.67 -22.23 4.33
C LEU A 106 -15.60 -20.91 3.54
N ALA A 107 -16.11 -19.82 4.12
CA ALA A 107 -15.99 -18.49 3.52
C ALA A 107 -14.53 -18.08 3.36
N LEU A 108 -13.69 -18.28 4.37
CA LEU A 108 -12.25 -17.95 4.32
C LEU A 108 -11.53 -18.71 3.20
N TYR A 109 -11.74 -20.03 3.11
CA TYR A 109 -11.10 -20.87 2.10
C TYR A 109 -11.65 -20.63 0.69
N ALA A 110 -12.97 -20.49 0.54
CA ALA A 110 -13.59 -20.22 -0.76
C ALA A 110 -13.13 -18.86 -1.30
N THR A 111 -13.18 -17.81 -0.48
CA THR A 111 -12.71 -16.48 -0.89
C THR A 111 -11.20 -16.46 -1.13
N GLY A 112 -10.40 -17.16 -0.32
CA GLY A 112 -8.96 -17.31 -0.56
C GLY A 112 -8.65 -17.99 -1.90
N ALA A 113 -9.37 -19.06 -2.23
CA ALA A 113 -9.23 -19.75 -3.51
C ALA A 113 -9.65 -18.87 -4.71
N ILE A 114 -10.74 -18.12 -4.57
CA ILE A 114 -11.22 -17.18 -5.60
C ILE A 114 -10.18 -16.08 -5.87
N LEU A 115 -9.47 -15.60 -4.83
CA LEU A 115 -8.43 -14.57 -4.97
C LEU A 115 -7.16 -15.06 -5.68
N LEU A 116 -6.97 -16.37 -5.84
CA LEU A 116 -5.87 -16.93 -6.66
C LEU A 116 -6.17 -16.85 -8.16
N VAL A 117 -7.42 -16.58 -8.54
CA VAL A 117 -7.83 -16.42 -9.93
C VAL A 117 -7.72 -14.94 -10.31
N PRO A 118 -7.15 -14.58 -11.48
CA PRO A 118 -7.09 -13.20 -11.95
C PRO A 118 -8.50 -12.71 -12.35
N LEU A 119 -9.24 -12.21 -11.37
CA LEU A 119 -10.59 -11.64 -11.53
C LEU A 119 -10.52 -10.11 -11.68
N GLY A 120 -11.56 -9.53 -12.29
CA GLY A 120 -11.67 -8.07 -12.44
C GLY A 120 -11.66 -7.34 -11.09
N ALA A 121 -11.09 -6.13 -11.06
CA ALA A 121 -10.79 -5.37 -9.84
C ALA A 121 -11.98 -5.20 -8.87
N GLY A 122 -13.19 -4.99 -9.38
CA GLY A 122 -14.41 -4.87 -8.55
C GLY A 122 -14.80 -6.16 -7.82
N ILE A 123 -14.63 -7.30 -8.49
CA ILE A 123 -14.88 -8.63 -7.90
C ILE A 123 -13.81 -8.91 -6.84
N SER A 124 -12.54 -8.69 -7.19
CA SER A 124 -11.41 -8.88 -6.26
C SER A 124 -11.58 -8.05 -4.99
N ARG A 125 -12.01 -6.78 -5.07
CA ARG A 125 -12.25 -5.93 -3.89
C ARG A 125 -13.35 -6.49 -2.97
N SER A 126 -14.45 -6.95 -3.58
CA SER A 126 -15.57 -7.53 -2.83
C SER A 126 -15.14 -8.83 -2.14
N VAL A 127 -14.41 -9.69 -2.85
CA VAL A 127 -13.90 -10.95 -2.30
C VAL A 127 -12.86 -10.71 -1.20
N VAL A 128 -11.93 -9.76 -1.36
CA VAL A 128 -10.98 -9.36 -0.30
C VAL A 128 -11.73 -8.88 0.94
N THR A 129 -12.80 -8.10 0.77
CA THR A 129 -13.58 -7.59 1.91
C THR A 129 -14.28 -8.73 2.65
N VAL A 130 -14.93 -9.65 1.93
CA VAL A 130 -15.55 -10.84 2.53
C VAL A 130 -14.50 -11.73 3.19
N HIS A 131 -13.33 -11.92 2.57
CA HIS A 131 -12.23 -12.70 3.11
C HIS A 131 -11.72 -12.11 4.44
N SER A 132 -11.42 -10.80 4.46
CA SER A 132 -10.99 -10.11 5.67
C SER A 132 -12.07 -10.16 6.75
N LEU A 133 -13.34 -9.94 6.41
CA LEU A 133 -14.44 -9.99 7.38
C LEU A 133 -14.59 -11.40 7.97
N ALA A 134 -14.53 -12.44 7.15
CA ALA A 134 -14.57 -13.83 7.60
C ALA A 134 -13.38 -14.16 8.52
N ALA A 135 -12.17 -13.69 8.18
CA ALA A 135 -10.99 -13.86 9.02
C ALA A 135 -11.18 -13.22 10.40
N VAL A 136 -11.68 -11.98 10.45
CA VAL A 136 -11.89 -11.24 11.71
C VAL A 136 -13.00 -11.84 12.56
N TRP A 137 -14.15 -12.16 11.96
CA TRP A 137 -15.28 -12.72 12.71
C TRP A 137 -15.10 -14.18 13.07
N SER A 138 -14.14 -14.87 12.47
CA SER A 138 -13.70 -16.16 12.98
C SER A 138 -13.06 -16.03 14.37
N VAL A 139 -12.53 -14.85 14.75
CA VAL A 139 -11.76 -14.65 15.99
C VAL A 139 -12.53 -14.99 17.29
N PRO A 140 -13.68 -14.36 17.58
CA PRO A 140 -14.42 -14.63 18.81
C PRO A 140 -14.88 -16.09 18.95
N PRO A 141 -15.49 -16.75 17.95
CA PRO A 141 -16.00 -18.10 18.12
C PRO A 141 -14.90 -19.15 18.28
N SER A 142 -13.72 -19.03 17.65
CA SER A 142 -12.65 -20.02 17.93
C SER A 142 -11.92 -19.75 19.24
N ALA A 143 -11.86 -18.50 19.72
CA ALA A 143 -11.39 -18.21 21.07
C ALA A 143 -12.31 -18.84 22.14
N VAL A 144 -13.64 -18.72 21.97
CA VAL A 144 -14.63 -19.38 22.84
C VAL A 144 -14.54 -20.91 22.73
N TYR A 145 -14.38 -21.44 21.51
CA TYR A 145 -14.18 -22.86 21.28
C TYR A 145 -12.94 -23.39 22.02
N TYR A 146 -11.83 -22.64 21.95
CA TYR A 146 -10.57 -22.97 22.63
C TYR A 146 -10.70 -22.91 24.14
N TRP A 147 -11.26 -21.82 24.67
CA TRP A 147 -11.46 -21.65 26.12
C TRP A 147 -12.33 -22.78 26.71
N ARG A 148 -13.37 -23.21 26.00
CA ARG A 148 -14.23 -24.33 26.43
C ARG A 148 -13.61 -25.71 26.20
N ALA A 149 -12.63 -25.84 25.31
CA ALA A 149 -11.86 -27.07 25.12
C ALA A 149 -10.73 -27.25 26.16
N ARG A 150 -10.41 -26.22 26.96
CA ARG A 150 -9.35 -26.24 28.00
C ARG A 150 -9.39 -27.43 28.97
N PRO A 151 -10.54 -27.91 29.48
CA PRO A 151 -10.54 -29.03 30.42
C PRO A 151 -9.95 -30.32 29.83
N ASN A 152 -10.12 -30.54 28.52
CA ASN A 152 -9.53 -31.68 27.80
C ASN A 152 -8.07 -31.43 27.38
N LEU A 153 -7.55 -30.20 27.53
CA LEU A 153 -6.17 -29.83 27.27
C LEU A 153 -5.27 -29.99 28.52
N HIS A 154 -5.81 -30.13 29.74
CA HIS A 154 -5.00 -30.38 30.93
C HIS A 154 -4.31 -31.75 30.94
N GLY A 155 -4.83 -32.73 30.20
CA GLY A 155 -4.13 -33.99 29.89
C GLY A 155 -2.91 -33.83 28.98
N LEU A 156 -2.70 -32.65 28.35
CA LEU A 156 -1.55 -32.35 27.50
C LEU A 156 -0.40 -31.64 28.24
N VAL A 157 -0.61 -31.15 29.48
CA VAL A 157 0.43 -30.43 30.25
C VAL A 157 0.69 -31.05 31.63
N GLY A 158 -0.24 -31.83 32.17
CA GLY A 158 -0.11 -32.47 33.49
C GLY A 158 0.20 -33.97 33.49
N GLY A 159 0.03 -34.67 32.37
CA GLY A 159 0.62 -35.99 32.18
C GLY A 159 2.07 -35.80 31.77
N SER A 160 2.99 -36.60 32.31
CA SER A 160 4.39 -36.64 31.89
C SER A 160 4.50 -36.34 30.40
N VAL A 161 5.39 -35.41 30.03
CA VAL A 161 5.83 -35.08 28.67
C VAL A 161 6.52 -36.31 28.05
N GLN A 162 5.84 -37.45 28.02
CA GLN A 162 6.15 -38.61 27.22
C GLN A 162 5.62 -38.29 25.84
N TRP A 163 6.43 -37.52 25.10
CA TRP A 163 6.53 -37.60 23.66
C TRP A 163 5.17 -37.68 22.95
N VAL A 164 4.46 -36.55 22.86
CA VAL A 164 3.68 -36.27 21.63
C VAL A 164 4.69 -36.48 20.50
N ARG A 165 4.60 -37.65 19.82
CA ARG A 165 5.66 -38.23 18.98
C ARG A 165 6.37 -37.14 18.16
N SER A 166 7.70 -37.10 18.24
CA SER A 166 8.63 -36.23 17.50
C SER A 166 8.23 -35.95 16.04
N ARG A 167 7.55 -36.90 15.38
CA ARG A 167 7.06 -36.84 14.00
C ARG A 167 5.99 -35.77 13.73
N TYR A 168 5.15 -35.44 14.72
CA TYR A 168 4.10 -34.41 14.58
C TYR A 168 4.69 -32.99 14.65
N TRP A 169 5.58 -32.77 15.62
CA TRP A 169 6.39 -31.55 15.66
C TRP A 169 7.24 -31.44 14.41
N LEU A 170 7.80 -32.54 13.89
CA LEU A 170 8.52 -32.54 12.61
C LEU A 170 7.65 -32.07 11.44
N GLY A 171 6.42 -32.56 11.30
CA GLY A 171 5.50 -32.14 10.23
C GLY A 171 5.10 -30.67 10.33
N LEU A 172 4.78 -30.18 11.54
CA LEU A 172 4.50 -28.76 11.79
C LEU A 172 5.74 -27.90 11.51
N VAL A 173 6.90 -28.35 11.99
CA VAL A 173 8.20 -27.73 11.77
C VAL A 173 8.53 -27.73 10.29
N ILE A 174 8.22 -28.77 9.49
CA ILE A 174 8.44 -28.81 8.04
C ILE A 174 7.48 -27.89 7.27
N VAL A 175 6.23 -27.75 7.72
CA VAL A 175 5.25 -26.83 7.12
C VAL A 175 5.51 -25.37 7.53
N LEU A 176 6.10 -25.11 8.70
CA LEU A 176 6.39 -23.75 9.18
C LEU A 176 7.86 -23.33 8.99
N LEU A 177 8.81 -24.26 8.82
CA LEU A 177 10.23 -23.96 8.57
C LEU A 177 10.43 -23.04 7.37
N PRO A 178 9.72 -23.23 6.24
CA PRO A 178 9.89 -22.36 5.09
C PRO A 178 9.41 -20.93 5.41
N ALA A 179 8.48 -20.73 6.35
CA ALA A 179 7.93 -19.41 6.67
C ALA A 179 9.00 -18.41 7.12
N VAL A 180 10.02 -18.85 7.87
CA VAL A 180 11.08 -17.97 8.40
C VAL A 180 11.95 -17.37 7.28
N PRO A 181 12.60 -18.14 6.39
CA PRO A 181 13.29 -17.58 5.23
C PRO A 181 12.33 -16.88 4.23
N LEU A 182 11.05 -17.27 4.16
CA LEU A 182 10.05 -16.59 3.33
C LEU A 182 9.70 -15.19 3.83
N THR A 183 9.69 -14.94 5.15
CA THR A 183 9.53 -13.57 5.69
C THR A 183 10.71 -12.65 5.36
N ALA A 184 11.90 -13.22 5.15
CA ALA A 184 13.07 -12.50 4.69
C ALA A 184 13.05 -12.20 3.18
N MET A 185 12.08 -12.74 2.43
CA MET A 185 11.93 -12.55 0.97
C MET A 185 10.49 -12.19 0.53
N PRO A 186 9.93 -11.05 0.98
CA PRO A 186 8.52 -10.69 0.73
C PRO A 186 8.14 -10.55 -0.75
N ARG A 187 9.15 -10.34 -1.59
CA ARG A 187 9.03 -9.92 -3.00
C ARG A 187 8.38 -10.95 -3.92
N ALA A 188 8.24 -12.18 -3.46
CA ALA A 188 7.68 -13.29 -4.21
C ALA A 188 6.15 -13.34 -4.18
N MET A 189 5.54 -13.04 -3.03
CA MET A 189 4.15 -13.40 -2.74
C MET A 189 3.23 -12.19 -2.59
N SER A 190 3.72 -11.07 -2.07
CA SER A 190 2.91 -9.85 -1.90
C SER A 190 2.81 -9.04 -3.20
N PRO A 191 1.59 -8.66 -3.65
CA PRO A 191 1.42 -7.73 -4.78
C PRO A 191 2.12 -6.38 -4.55
N LEU A 192 2.09 -5.86 -3.31
CA LEU A 192 2.83 -4.66 -2.94
C LEU A 192 4.33 -4.86 -3.15
N ALA A 193 4.88 -5.98 -2.67
CA ALA A 193 6.31 -6.26 -2.84
C ALA A 193 6.71 -6.46 -4.30
N GLN A 194 5.85 -7.07 -5.13
CA GLN A 194 6.05 -7.21 -6.57
C GLN A 194 6.06 -5.85 -7.29
N ALA A 195 5.31 -4.87 -6.78
CA ALA A 195 5.36 -3.47 -7.23
C ALA A 195 6.59 -2.68 -6.72
N GLY A 196 7.41 -3.30 -5.85
CA GLY A 196 8.50 -2.61 -5.14
C GLY A 196 8.03 -1.77 -3.96
N ALA A 197 6.77 -1.97 -3.55
CA ALA A 197 6.04 -1.28 -2.51
C ALA A 197 5.92 -2.13 -1.21
N GLY A 198 5.22 -1.60 -0.20
CA GLY A 198 4.93 -2.30 1.05
C GLY A 198 5.98 -2.16 2.15
N GLY A 199 7.02 -1.35 1.93
CA GLY A 199 7.94 -0.86 2.96
C GLY A 199 7.30 0.17 3.90
N VAL A 200 8.14 0.92 4.60
CA VAL A 200 7.71 1.91 5.61
C VAL A 200 8.38 3.24 5.30
N TRP A 201 7.60 4.32 5.33
CA TRP A 201 8.12 5.68 5.26
C TRP A 201 8.89 6.00 6.54
N THR A 202 10.03 6.66 6.38
CA THR A 202 10.86 7.08 7.51
C THR A 202 10.96 8.61 7.56
N PRO A 203 10.79 9.24 8.74
CA PRO A 203 11.03 10.67 8.88
C PRO A 203 12.48 11.01 8.49
N SER A 204 12.62 11.88 7.51
CA SER A 204 13.90 12.34 6.99
C SER A 204 14.31 13.62 7.74
N SER A 205 14.74 14.64 6.99
CA SER A 205 15.05 15.99 7.45
C SER A 205 13.80 16.87 7.58
N LEU A 206 13.96 18.13 8.00
CA LEU A 206 12.88 19.11 8.14
C LEU A 206 11.71 18.62 9.03
N ARG A 207 12.04 17.90 10.11
CA ARG A 207 11.03 17.35 11.04
C ARG A 207 10.28 18.46 11.76
N GLY A 208 8.95 18.34 11.79
CA GLY A 208 8.06 19.32 12.44
C GLY A 208 7.91 20.63 11.68
N ILE A 209 8.36 20.69 10.42
CA ILE A 209 8.18 21.83 9.51
C ILE A 209 7.11 21.41 8.51
N SER A 210 5.98 22.11 8.44
CA SER A 210 4.97 21.79 7.43
C SER A 210 5.51 22.07 6.04
N LEU A 211 5.39 21.10 5.13
CA LEU A 211 5.79 21.21 3.73
C LEU A 211 4.63 20.79 2.84
N ASP A 212 4.23 21.68 1.94
CA ASP A 212 3.09 21.45 1.05
C ASP A 212 3.50 21.36 -0.43
N ARG A 213 4.57 22.05 -0.85
CA ARG A 213 5.03 22.05 -2.25
C ARG A 213 6.44 21.53 -2.39
N MET A 214 6.68 20.84 -3.51
CA MET A 214 8.03 20.54 -3.97
C MET A 214 8.14 20.68 -5.48
N ALA A 215 9.25 21.28 -5.94
CA ALA A 215 9.61 21.41 -7.34
C ALA A 215 11.00 20.82 -7.59
N VAL A 216 11.16 20.16 -8.74
CA VAL A 216 12.42 19.56 -9.18
C VAL A 216 13.06 20.45 -10.23
N SER A 217 14.39 20.61 -10.16
CA SER A 217 15.17 21.21 -11.25
C SER A 217 14.90 20.52 -12.59
N PRO A 218 14.64 21.25 -13.68
CA PRO A 218 14.51 20.66 -15.02
C PRO A 218 15.77 19.91 -15.47
N GLN A 219 16.95 20.30 -14.96
CA GLN A 219 18.23 19.66 -15.27
C GLN A 219 18.62 18.58 -14.26
N GLY A 220 17.77 18.34 -13.25
CA GLY A 220 18.13 17.58 -12.06
C GLY A 220 19.08 18.36 -11.14
N GLY A 221 19.48 17.71 -10.05
CA GLY A 221 20.51 18.23 -9.15
C GLY A 221 20.05 19.20 -8.06
N TRP A 222 18.79 19.60 -7.99
CA TRP A 222 18.25 20.27 -6.80
C TRP A 222 16.72 20.13 -6.69
N LEU A 223 16.25 20.27 -5.46
CA LEU A 223 14.85 20.28 -5.06
C LEU A 223 14.56 21.57 -4.29
N LEU A 224 13.45 22.20 -4.62
CA LEU A 224 12.91 23.33 -3.86
C LEU A 224 11.65 22.84 -3.14
N ALA A 225 11.56 23.06 -1.83
CA ALA A 225 10.40 22.74 -1.02
C ALA A 225 9.83 24.00 -0.36
N GLY A 226 8.51 24.10 -0.32
CA GLY A 226 7.76 25.20 0.28
C GLY A 226 6.79 24.70 1.34
N GLY A 227 6.44 25.59 2.27
CA GLY A 227 5.56 25.36 3.40
C GLY A 227 5.84 26.42 4.46
N ASP A 228 6.27 26.02 5.66
CA ASP A 228 6.75 26.90 6.75
C ASP A 228 8.15 27.50 6.46
N GLY A 229 8.28 28.13 5.30
CA GLY A 229 9.51 28.65 4.73
C GLY A 229 9.85 28.01 3.38
N LEU A 230 10.91 28.54 2.76
CA LEU A 230 11.44 28.04 1.50
C LEU A 230 12.76 27.31 1.74
N PHE A 231 12.90 26.10 1.20
CA PHE A 231 14.04 25.23 1.45
C PHE A 231 14.62 24.71 0.14
N LEU A 232 15.94 24.74 0.03
CA LEU A 232 16.72 24.15 -1.06
C LEU A 232 17.43 22.91 -0.55
N GLY A 233 17.31 21.81 -1.28
CA GLY A 233 17.99 20.57 -0.95
C GLY A 233 18.24 19.70 -2.16
N GLN A 234 18.72 18.49 -1.87
CA GLN A 234 18.77 17.37 -2.80
C GLN A 234 18.28 16.14 -2.06
N ALA A 235 17.75 15.18 -2.82
CA ALA A 235 17.36 13.90 -2.28
C ALA A 235 18.55 13.20 -1.60
N GLY A 236 18.38 12.78 -0.34
CA GLY A 236 19.45 12.11 0.42
C GLY A 236 20.59 13.01 0.89
N GLN A 237 20.57 14.30 0.54
CA GLN A 237 21.47 15.31 1.11
C GLN A 237 20.73 16.22 2.09
N GLY A 238 21.48 17.10 2.75
CA GLY A 238 20.92 18.09 3.67
C GLY A 238 20.05 19.14 2.96
N TRP A 239 19.14 19.74 3.73
CA TRP A 239 18.29 20.85 3.29
C TRP A 239 18.74 22.14 3.97
N ARG A 240 18.66 23.25 3.23
CA ARG A 240 18.97 24.58 3.73
C ARG A 240 17.79 25.51 3.52
N ARG A 241 17.38 26.20 4.58
CA ARG A 241 16.40 27.28 4.49
C ARG A 241 16.97 28.45 3.69
N LEU A 242 16.20 28.95 2.74
CA LEU A 242 16.55 30.12 1.95
C LEU A 242 16.05 31.38 2.64
N ASP A 243 16.72 32.50 2.34
CA ASP A 243 16.22 33.81 2.71
C ASP A 243 15.03 34.16 1.80
N PHE A 244 13.84 34.14 2.38
CA PHE A 244 12.57 34.36 1.69
C PHE A 244 11.62 35.09 2.66
N PRO A 245 10.77 36.02 2.16
CA PRO A 245 9.78 36.70 2.99
C PRO A 245 8.90 35.75 3.80
N ALA A 246 8.46 36.19 4.98
CA ALA A 246 7.52 35.45 5.81
C ALA A 246 6.10 35.52 5.23
N GLU A 247 5.89 34.87 4.08
CA GLU A 247 4.62 34.78 3.37
C GLU A 247 4.23 33.31 3.17
N LEU A 248 2.92 33.05 3.12
CA LEU A 248 2.41 31.72 2.78
C LEU A 248 2.77 31.38 1.33
N ILE A 249 3.52 30.28 1.14
CA ILE A 249 3.89 29.77 -0.18
C ILE A 249 2.70 29.00 -0.75
N LEU A 250 2.25 29.43 -1.92
CA LEU A 250 1.07 28.91 -2.61
C LEU A 250 1.39 28.26 -3.94
N GLY A 251 2.62 28.34 -4.45
CA GLY A 251 3.02 27.71 -5.71
C GLY A 251 4.54 27.73 -5.90
N LEU A 252 5.08 26.71 -6.57
CA LEU A 252 6.50 26.64 -6.92
C LEU A 252 6.65 26.20 -8.38
N ALA A 253 7.53 26.88 -9.11
CA ALA A 253 7.96 26.43 -10.43
C ALA A 253 9.47 26.61 -10.61
N ALA A 254 10.09 25.61 -11.23
CA ALA A 254 11.48 25.63 -11.63
C ALA A 254 11.59 25.80 -13.15
N SER A 255 12.66 26.43 -13.61
CA SER A 255 12.89 26.72 -15.02
C SER A 255 14.36 26.54 -15.40
N ALA A 256 14.60 26.11 -16.64
CA ALA A 256 15.94 26.02 -17.23
C ALA A 256 16.38 27.34 -17.89
N GLY A 257 15.57 28.39 -17.79
CA GLY A 257 15.83 29.71 -18.34
C GLY A 257 16.71 30.60 -17.45
N PRO A 258 16.80 31.90 -17.76
CA PRO A 258 17.61 32.85 -16.99
C PRO A 258 17.08 33.12 -15.57
N THR A 259 15.83 32.77 -15.32
CA THR A 259 15.18 32.75 -14.01
C THR A 259 14.94 31.31 -13.62
N GLU A 260 15.72 30.79 -12.67
CA GLU A 260 15.69 29.37 -12.27
C GLU A 260 14.48 29.00 -11.42
N ALA A 261 13.92 29.94 -10.64
CA ALA A 261 12.85 29.64 -9.69
C ALA A 261 11.81 30.76 -9.61
N TYR A 262 10.55 30.34 -9.49
CA TYR A 262 9.38 31.19 -9.22
C TYR A 262 8.62 30.66 -8.00
N VAL A 263 8.20 31.57 -7.13
CA VAL A 263 7.49 31.26 -5.89
C VAL A 263 6.22 32.11 -5.83
N GLY A 264 5.08 31.45 -5.95
CA GLY A 264 3.77 32.05 -5.78
C GLY A 264 3.41 32.10 -4.30
N THR A 265 2.85 33.21 -3.86
CA THR A 265 2.49 33.46 -2.46
C THR A 265 1.11 34.09 -2.35
N GLU A 266 0.63 34.26 -1.12
CA GLU A 266 -0.57 35.05 -0.85
C GLU A 266 -0.45 36.50 -1.35
N ALA A 267 0.75 37.10 -1.30
CA ALA A 267 0.94 38.51 -1.62
C ALA A 267 1.35 38.76 -3.08
N GLY A 268 1.66 37.72 -3.87
CA GLY A 268 2.01 37.84 -5.28
C GLY A 268 2.96 36.76 -5.77
N LEU A 269 3.80 37.11 -6.76
CA LEU A 269 4.78 36.19 -7.36
C LEU A 269 6.19 36.72 -7.15
N TYR A 270 7.09 35.84 -6.71
CA TYR A 270 8.51 36.11 -6.56
C TYR A 270 9.31 35.28 -7.57
N ALA A 271 10.48 35.79 -7.94
CA ALA A 271 11.39 35.12 -8.85
C ALA A 271 12.85 35.29 -8.43
N ALA A 272 13.69 34.30 -8.78
CA ALA A 272 15.12 34.37 -8.58
C ALA A 272 15.87 33.86 -9.82
N ARG A 273 16.93 34.59 -10.21
CA ARG A 273 17.82 34.18 -11.31
C ARG A 273 18.53 32.87 -11.03
N ARG A 274 18.89 32.66 -9.76
CA ARG A 274 19.44 31.41 -9.24
C ARG A 274 18.53 30.90 -8.15
N VAL A 275 18.37 29.58 -8.04
CA VAL A 275 17.52 28.97 -7.02
C VAL A 275 17.93 29.34 -5.58
N GLY A 276 19.19 29.70 -5.35
CA GLY A 276 19.66 30.19 -4.05
C GLY A 276 19.21 31.60 -3.65
N GLY A 277 18.52 32.33 -4.53
CA GLY A 277 18.14 33.73 -4.33
C GLY A 277 19.19 34.75 -4.81
N PRO A 278 18.97 36.06 -4.54
CA PRO A 278 17.81 36.60 -3.82
C PRO A 278 16.51 36.48 -4.61
N TYR A 279 15.39 36.36 -3.90
CA TYR A 279 14.06 36.36 -4.47
C TYR A 279 13.50 37.79 -4.53
N GLN A 280 13.00 38.18 -5.69
CA GLN A 280 12.45 39.51 -5.94
C GLN A 280 10.97 39.40 -6.32
N LYS A 281 10.14 40.28 -5.75
CA LYS A 281 8.72 40.34 -6.08
C LYS A 281 8.56 40.89 -7.50
N LEU A 282 7.80 40.19 -8.32
CA LEU A 282 7.44 40.60 -9.67
C LEU A 282 6.23 41.54 -9.63
N PRO A 283 6.10 42.48 -10.59
CA PRO A 283 4.97 43.41 -10.70
C PRO A 283 3.69 42.73 -11.24
N LEU A 284 3.38 41.52 -10.78
CA LEU A 284 2.13 40.83 -11.09
C LEU A 284 0.97 41.57 -10.38
N PRO A 285 -0.10 41.99 -11.09
CA PRO A 285 -1.26 42.63 -10.46
C PRO A 285 -2.08 41.68 -9.57
N GLY A 286 -2.01 40.38 -9.83
CA GLY A 286 -2.69 39.34 -9.09
C GLY A 286 -2.02 38.98 -7.76
N ARG A 287 -2.83 38.49 -6.83
CA ARG A 287 -2.46 37.96 -5.50
C ARG A 287 -3.00 36.55 -5.32
N GLU A 288 -2.55 35.86 -4.27
CA GLU A 288 -2.85 34.43 -4.05
C GLU A 288 -2.46 33.58 -5.28
N VAL A 289 -1.15 33.51 -5.54
CA VAL A 289 -0.61 32.87 -6.75
C VAL A 289 -0.40 31.37 -6.53
N HIS A 290 -1.27 30.54 -7.11
CA HIS A 290 -1.31 29.10 -6.83
C HIS A 290 -0.52 28.25 -7.84
N GLY A 291 -0.73 28.51 -9.12
CA GLY A 291 -0.17 27.76 -10.24
C GLY A 291 0.76 28.64 -11.04
N ILE A 292 1.91 28.09 -11.40
CA ILE A 292 2.91 28.77 -12.22
C ILE A 292 3.35 27.81 -13.30
N ALA A 293 3.28 28.24 -14.56
CA ALA A 293 3.78 27.47 -15.69
C ALA A 293 4.77 28.31 -16.49
N VAL A 294 5.93 27.73 -16.78
CA VAL A 294 6.98 28.33 -17.61
C VAL A 294 7.00 27.59 -18.93
N GLU A 295 7.00 28.31 -20.05
CA GLU A 295 7.02 27.68 -21.37
C GLU A 295 8.38 27.01 -21.63
N PRO A 296 8.42 25.68 -21.87
CA PRO A 296 9.70 24.97 -21.98
C PRO A 296 10.56 25.41 -23.18
N GLY A 297 9.92 25.85 -24.28
CA GLY A 297 10.62 26.31 -25.48
C GLY A 297 10.99 27.80 -25.48
N GLN A 298 10.36 28.59 -24.61
CA GLN A 298 10.60 30.03 -24.50
C GLN A 298 10.45 30.44 -23.02
N PRO A 299 11.47 30.23 -22.17
CA PRO A 299 11.35 30.43 -20.72
C PRO A 299 11.09 31.88 -20.25
N SER A 300 11.05 32.86 -21.18
CA SER A 300 10.55 34.20 -20.91
C SER A 300 9.02 34.26 -20.84
N THR A 301 8.34 33.31 -21.47
CA THR A 301 6.89 33.16 -21.40
C THR A 301 6.51 32.42 -20.13
N ILE A 302 5.82 33.11 -19.22
CA ILE A 302 5.38 32.58 -17.93
C ILE A 302 3.91 32.88 -17.70
N TRP A 303 3.25 31.97 -17.01
CA TRP A 303 1.84 32.03 -16.66
C TRP A 303 1.67 31.88 -15.16
N ALA A 304 0.75 32.64 -14.59
CA ALA A 304 0.43 32.60 -13.17
C ALA A 304 -1.08 32.59 -12.98
N SER A 305 -1.61 31.61 -12.25
CA SER A 305 -2.98 31.62 -11.76
C SER A 305 -3.02 32.38 -10.43
N SER A 306 -4.01 33.25 -10.31
CA SER A 306 -4.23 34.11 -9.14
C SER A 306 -5.71 34.16 -8.82
N ARG A 307 -6.06 34.75 -7.68
CA ARG A 307 -7.47 35.05 -7.34
C ARG A 307 -8.12 36.08 -8.29
N GLN A 308 -7.37 36.70 -9.20
CA GLN A 308 -7.88 37.62 -10.22
C GLN A 308 -7.86 36.99 -11.62
N GLY A 309 -7.74 35.66 -11.71
CA GLY A 309 -7.63 34.95 -12.98
C GLY A 309 -6.21 34.53 -13.32
N ILE A 310 -6.04 34.12 -14.56
CA ILE A 310 -4.76 33.70 -15.12
C ILE A 310 -4.11 34.89 -15.83
N TRP A 311 -2.83 35.10 -15.57
CA TRP A 311 -2.00 36.13 -16.17
C TRP A 311 -0.90 35.50 -17.00
N ARG A 312 -0.50 36.19 -18.07
CA ARG A 312 0.61 35.83 -18.93
C ARG A 312 1.63 36.96 -18.96
N SER A 313 2.90 36.59 -18.97
CA SER A 313 4.03 37.46 -19.28
C SER A 313 4.83 36.83 -20.40
N ASP A 314 5.37 37.62 -21.32
CA ASP A 314 6.29 37.17 -22.37
C ASP A 314 7.76 37.58 -22.13
N ASP A 315 8.03 38.29 -21.03
CA ASP A 315 9.33 38.90 -20.70
C ASP A 315 9.84 38.56 -19.28
N SER A 316 9.66 37.31 -18.86
CA SER A 316 10.08 36.79 -17.54
C SER A 316 9.45 37.48 -16.34
N GLY A 317 8.27 38.08 -16.54
CA GLY A 317 7.42 38.64 -15.51
C GLY A 317 7.61 40.12 -15.26
N ALA A 318 8.25 40.84 -16.19
CA ALA A 318 8.36 42.29 -16.12
C ALA A 318 7.03 42.96 -16.48
N HIS A 319 6.28 42.40 -17.43
CA HIS A 319 4.95 42.89 -17.80
C HIS A 319 3.93 41.75 -17.90
N TRP A 320 2.70 42.03 -17.47
CA TRP A 320 1.64 41.03 -17.39
C TRP A 320 0.39 41.47 -18.13
N VAL A 321 -0.24 40.53 -18.83
CA VAL A 321 -1.55 40.67 -19.44
C VAL A 321 -2.52 39.67 -18.84
N ASN A 322 -3.75 40.09 -18.59
CA ASN A 322 -4.80 39.17 -18.15
C ASN A 322 -5.14 38.24 -19.32
N ALA A 323 -5.11 36.94 -19.06
CA ALA A 323 -5.34 35.90 -20.06
C ALA A 323 -6.45 34.95 -19.60
N SER A 324 -7.50 35.48 -18.93
CA SER A 324 -8.56 34.66 -18.32
C SER A 324 -9.75 34.39 -19.24
N GLN A 325 -9.74 34.90 -20.48
CA GLN A 325 -10.84 34.77 -21.41
C GLN A 325 -11.19 33.30 -21.66
N GLY A 326 -12.45 32.92 -21.44
CA GLY A 326 -12.96 31.56 -21.64
C GLY A 326 -13.02 30.67 -20.40
N LEU A 327 -12.43 31.10 -19.27
CA LEU A 327 -12.65 30.45 -17.97
C LEU A 327 -14.06 30.74 -17.45
N ARG A 328 -14.62 29.84 -16.64
CA ARG A 328 -15.96 30.03 -16.05
C ARG A 328 -15.90 30.62 -14.64
N ALA A 329 -14.82 30.35 -13.90
CA ALA A 329 -14.59 30.87 -12.56
C ALA A 329 -13.13 31.35 -12.44
N PRO A 330 -12.72 32.39 -13.18
CA PRO A 330 -11.33 32.83 -13.24
C PRO A 330 -10.73 33.14 -11.86
N GLU A 331 -11.50 33.71 -10.95
CA GLU A 331 -11.11 33.99 -9.56
C GLU A 331 -10.74 32.75 -8.74
N ALA A 332 -11.11 31.56 -9.21
CA ALA A 332 -10.81 30.28 -8.59
C ALA A 332 -9.87 29.42 -9.45
N SER A 333 -8.97 30.07 -10.21
CA SER A 333 -7.94 29.38 -10.99
C SER A 333 -6.86 28.80 -10.07
N TRP A 334 -6.48 27.54 -10.28
CA TRP A 334 -5.58 26.84 -9.36
C TRP A 334 -4.33 26.30 -10.03
N ALA A 335 -4.45 25.24 -10.83
CA ALA A 335 -3.31 24.58 -11.43
C ALA A 335 -3.01 25.11 -12.83
N LEU A 336 -1.73 25.12 -13.21
CA LEU A 336 -1.25 25.41 -14.56
C LEU A 336 -0.15 24.41 -14.91
N SER A 337 -0.18 23.88 -16.13
CA SER A 337 0.84 22.93 -16.58
C SER A 337 0.94 22.86 -18.10
N TYR A 338 2.17 22.73 -18.61
CA TYR A 338 2.40 22.43 -20.02
C TYR A 338 2.38 20.91 -20.25
N PHE A 339 1.66 20.49 -21.27
CA PHE A 339 1.59 19.09 -21.72
C PHE A 339 1.50 19.02 -23.25
N GLN A 340 2.39 18.26 -23.89
CA GLN A 340 2.45 18.11 -25.35
C GLN A 340 2.39 19.46 -26.12
N ARG A 341 3.15 20.45 -25.65
CA ARG A 341 3.18 21.84 -26.16
C ARG A 341 1.88 22.64 -25.99
N GLY A 342 0.85 22.07 -25.38
CA GLY A 342 -0.35 22.78 -24.95
C GLY A 342 -0.20 23.28 -23.51
N LEU A 343 -0.78 24.44 -23.22
CA LEU A 343 -0.95 24.91 -21.85
C LEU A 343 -2.34 24.48 -21.36
N TYR A 344 -2.37 23.87 -20.17
CA TYR A 344 -3.57 23.47 -19.48
C TYR A 344 -3.67 24.21 -18.15
N GLY A 345 -4.89 24.49 -17.74
CA GLY A 345 -5.19 25.17 -16.50
C GLY A 345 -6.49 24.67 -15.90
N SER A 346 -6.67 24.87 -14.59
CA SER A 346 -7.94 24.57 -13.92
C SER A 346 -8.55 25.81 -13.29
N ASP A 347 -9.88 25.81 -13.21
CA ASP A 347 -10.64 26.61 -12.26
C ASP A 347 -11.48 25.70 -11.33
N ALA A 348 -12.30 26.29 -10.45
CA ALA A 348 -13.15 25.51 -9.54
C ALA A 348 -14.12 24.54 -10.25
N LEU A 349 -14.40 24.76 -11.54
CA LEU A 349 -15.46 24.07 -12.28
C LEU A 349 -14.92 23.10 -13.35
N GLY A 350 -13.65 23.18 -13.74
CA GLY A 350 -13.13 22.35 -14.83
C GLY A 350 -11.64 22.48 -15.11
N VAL A 351 -11.20 21.68 -16.08
CA VAL A 351 -9.88 21.77 -16.71
C VAL A 351 -10.04 22.31 -18.12
N TYR A 352 -9.16 23.23 -18.50
CA TYR A 352 -9.20 23.96 -19.75
C TYR A 352 -7.87 23.84 -20.48
N ARG A 353 -7.92 24.04 -21.80
CA ARG A 353 -6.74 24.17 -22.66
C ARG A 353 -6.70 25.58 -23.26
N TRP A 354 -5.52 26.19 -23.25
CA TRP A 354 -5.29 27.46 -23.93
C TRP A 354 -5.19 27.25 -25.45
N THR A 355 -5.91 28.07 -26.21
CA THR A 355 -5.95 28.03 -27.69
C THR A 355 -4.99 29.01 -28.37
N GLY A 356 -4.36 29.90 -27.61
CA GLY A 356 -3.63 31.06 -28.14
C GLY A 356 -4.34 32.38 -27.88
N ALA A 357 -5.67 32.37 -27.73
CA ALA A 357 -6.48 33.57 -27.47
C ALA A 357 -7.47 33.41 -26.30
N LYS A 358 -7.97 32.19 -26.07
CA LYS A 358 -8.92 31.88 -24.99
C LYS A 358 -8.71 30.48 -24.41
N TRP A 359 -9.28 30.23 -23.24
CA TRP A 359 -9.42 28.92 -22.64
C TRP A 359 -10.64 28.19 -23.20
N GLU A 360 -10.45 26.92 -23.53
CA GLU A 360 -11.53 26.03 -23.95
C GLU A 360 -11.64 24.84 -22.98
N SER A 361 -12.88 24.54 -22.56
CA SER A 361 -13.16 23.47 -21.60
C SER A 361 -12.75 22.11 -22.17
N GLY A 362 -11.92 21.38 -21.43
CA GLY A 362 -11.50 20.01 -21.74
C GLY A 362 -12.14 18.96 -20.82
N SER A 363 -12.28 19.27 -19.53
CA SER A 363 -12.96 18.41 -18.55
C SER A 363 -13.85 19.24 -17.62
N GLN A 364 -14.94 18.64 -17.15
CA GLN A 364 -15.86 19.20 -16.15
C GLN A 364 -15.52 18.74 -14.71
N GLN A 365 -14.35 18.11 -14.50
CA GLN A 365 -13.89 17.73 -13.16
C GLN A 365 -13.71 18.99 -12.30
N LYS A 366 -14.35 19.03 -11.13
CA LYS A 366 -14.32 20.20 -10.24
C LYS A 366 -13.13 20.16 -9.31
N TRP A 367 -12.80 21.33 -8.76
CA TRP A 367 -11.78 21.50 -7.71
C TRP A 367 -10.44 20.84 -8.02
N VAL A 368 -9.99 20.93 -9.28
CA VAL A 368 -8.70 20.39 -9.71
C VAL A 368 -7.59 21.29 -9.18
N VAL A 369 -6.78 20.75 -8.29
CA VAL A 369 -5.71 21.47 -7.58
C VAL A 369 -4.31 21.17 -8.12
N SER A 370 -4.14 20.11 -8.92
CA SER A 370 -2.87 19.81 -9.58
C SER A 370 -3.07 19.24 -10.98
N LEU A 371 -2.15 19.62 -11.88
CA LEU A 371 -2.04 19.14 -13.25
C LEU A 371 -0.63 18.59 -13.48
N ASP A 372 -0.50 17.27 -13.41
CA ASP A 372 0.79 16.59 -13.37
C ASP A 372 1.03 15.78 -14.67
N PRO A 373 1.92 16.23 -15.57
CA PRO A 373 2.30 15.45 -16.73
C PRO A 373 3.14 14.24 -16.31
N SER A 374 2.92 13.09 -16.95
CA SER A 374 3.77 11.92 -16.74
C SER A 374 5.15 12.12 -17.36
N ALA A 375 6.16 11.48 -16.77
CA ALA A 375 7.55 11.55 -17.22
C ALA A 375 7.73 11.10 -18.69
N ASP A 376 6.89 10.19 -19.18
CA ASP A 376 6.87 9.75 -20.60
C ASP A 376 6.25 10.79 -21.56
N GLY A 377 5.67 11.89 -21.05
CA GLY A 377 5.00 12.92 -21.84
C GLY A 377 3.69 12.46 -22.53
N ARG A 378 3.15 11.30 -22.13
CA ARG A 378 1.97 10.69 -22.77
C ARG A 378 0.66 10.95 -22.05
N ARG A 379 0.70 11.27 -20.76
CA ARG A 379 -0.49 11.46 -19.93
C ARG A 379 -0.40 12.76 -19.14
N LEU A 380 -1.55 13.36 -18.88
CA LEU A 380 -1.71 14.47 -17.94
C LEU A 380 -2.72 14.07 -16.88
N PHE A 381 -2.33 14.14 -15.61
CA PHE A 381 -3.17 13.79 -14.47
C PHE A 381 -3.78 15.07 -13.89
N ALA A 382 -5.10 15.06 -13.68
CA ALA A 382 -5.82 16.10 -12.95
C ALA A 382 -6.23 15.55 -11.58
N SER A 383 -5.66 16.12 -10.52
CA SER A 383 -5.94 15.75 -9.13
C SER A 383 -6.94 16.72 -8.53
N SER A 384 -8.01 16.19 -7.92
CA SER A 384 -9.11 16.98 -7.38
C SER A 384 -9.30 16.81 -5.88
N MET A 385 -9.71 17.90 -5.24
CA MET A 385 -10.14 17.94 -3.84
C MET A 385 -11.61 17.56 -3.66
N GLY A 386 -12.06 16.49 -4.33
CA GLY A 386 -13.41 15.94 -4.15
C GLY A 386 -13.84 14.98 -5.26
N ASP A 387 -13.35 15.18 -6.48
CA ASP A 387 -13.69 14.37 -7.67
C ASP A 387 -12.57 13.38 -8.05
N GLY A 388 -11.66 13.06 -7.14
CA GLY A 388 -10.61 12.07 -7.36
C GLY A 388 -9.59 12.46 -8.44
N ILE A 389 -9.32 11.56 -9.37
CA ILE A 389 -8.30 11.71 -10.42
C ILE A 389 -8.92 11.47 -11.79
N GLN A 390 -8.66 12.39 -12.73
CA GLN A 390 -8.81 12.10 -14.15
C GLN A 390 -7.46 12.09 -14.87
N VAL A 391 -7.38 11.33 -15.94
CA VAL A 391 -6.20 11.27 -16.82
C VAL A 391 -6.60 11.64 -18.23
N PHE A 392 -5.83 12.52 -18.84
CA PHE A 392 -5.86 12.82 -20.26
C PHE A 392 -4.81 11.99 -20.99
N ASP A 393 -5.21 11.21 -21.98
CA ASP A 393 -4.35 10.33 -22.78
C ASP A 393 -3.80 11.00 -24.06
N GLY A 394 -3.95 12.32 -24.19
CA GLY A 394 -3.68 13.09 -25.40
C GLY A 394 -4.89 13.24 -26.32
N LYS A 395 -5.98 12.51 -26.06
CA LYS A 395 -7.23 12.58 -26.84
C LYS A 395 -8.45 12.89 -25.98
N ARG A 396 -8.60 12.22 -24.84
CA ARG A 396 -9.76 12.36 -23.95
C ARG A 396 -9.39 12.26 -22.49
N TRP A 397 -10.22 12.88 -21.65
CA TRP A 397 -10.19 12.71 -20.21
C TRP A 397 -10.99 11.47 -19.82
N HIS A 398 -10.48 10.70 -18.86
CA HIS A 398 -11.21 9.59 -18.25
C HIS A 398 -10.86 9.46 -16.76
N PRO A 399 -11.78 8.95 -15.92
CA PRO A 399 -11.49 8.65 -14.52
C PRO A 399 -10.33 7.68 -14.35
N ALA A 400 -9.63 7.81 -13.24
CA ALA A 400 -8.40 7.08 -12.96
C ALA A 400 -8.14 6.93 -11.47
N ASP A 401 -9.18 6.88 -10.65
CA ASP A 401 -9.21 6.95 -9.19
C ASP A 401 -9.64 5.64 -8.50
N ASP A 402 -9.86 4.58 -9.29
CA ASP A 402 -10.20 3.26 -8.77
C ASP A 402 -9.18 2.76 -7.76
N GLY A 403 -9.63 2.51 -6.54
CA GLY A 403 -8.79 1.98 -5.44
C GLY A 403 -8.41 3.03 -4.40
N LEU A 404 -8.62 4.31 -4.72
CA LEU A 404 -8.52 5.38 -3.73
C LEU A 404 -9.70 5.32 -2.77
N ALA A 405 -9.47 5.79 -1.55
CA ALA A 405 -10.50 5.84 -0.54
C ALA A 405 -11.37 7.08 -0.70
N SER A 406 -12.65 6.94 -0.37
CA SER A 406 -13.62 8.02 -0.40
C SER A 406 -14.13 8.38 1.00
N HIS A 407 -14.56 9.63 1.16
CA HIS A 407 -15.03 10.23 2.42
C HIS A 407 -16.36 10.96 2.21
N GLY A 408 -17.09 11.19 3.31
CA GLY A 408 -18.23 12.13 3.37
C GLY A 408 -19.12 12.19 2.13
N GLY A 409 -19.85 11.11 1.81
CA GLY A 409 -20.73 11.07 0.63
C GLY A 409 -20.06 10.59 -0.67
N GLY A 410 -18.81 10.14 -0.62
CA GLY A 410 -18.12 9.51 -1.76
C GLY A 410 -17.01 10.36 -2.38
N ALA A 411 -16.67 11.51 -1.78
CA ALA A 411 -15.62 12.39 -2.26
C ALA A 411 -14.23 11.78 -2.09
N ILE A 412 -13.36 11.93 -3.10
CA ILE A 412 -11.97 11.46 -3.08
C ILE A 412 -11.06 12.69 -3.19
N HIS A 413 -10.16 12.87 -2.23
CA HIS A 413 -9.30 14.06 -2.11
C HIS A 413 -7.84 13.75 -2.46
N VAL A 414 -7.45 14.10 -3.69
CA VAL A 414 -6.09 13.91 -4.20
C VAL A 414 -5.45 15.26 -4.42
N VAL A 415 -4.28 15.45 -3.82
CA VAL A 415 -3.55 16.71 -3.88
C VAL A 415 -2.67 16.75 -5.12
N SER A 416 -1.95 15.67 -5.40
CA SER A 416 -1.05 15.61 -6.55
C SER A 416 -0.72 14.19 -6.97
N VAL A 417 -0.25 14.05 -8.21
CA VAL A 417 0.23 12.77 -8.74
C VAL A 417 1.65 12.94 -9.28
N THR A 418 2.52 11.98 -8.99
CA THR A 418 3.81 11.84 -9.65
C THR A 418 3.79 10.56 -10.47
N ALA A 419 3.82 10.71 -11.80
CA ALA A 419 3.70 9.60 -12.73
C ALA A 419 5.02 9.37 -13.49
N GLY A 420 5.68 8.26 -13.21
CA GLY A 420 6.76 7.72 -14.02
C GLY A 420 6.25 6.82 -15.15
N ASN A 421 7.16 6.15 -15.84
CA ASN A 421 6.82 5.28 -16.97
C ASN A 421 6.02 4.04 -16.54
N GLU A 422 6.44 3.41 -15.43
CA GLU A 422 5.88 2.14 -14.96
C GLU A 422 4.92 2.29 -13.78
N ARG A 423 4.87 3.47 -13.15
CA ARG A 423 4.12 3.68 -11.91
C ARG A 423 3.63 5.11 -11.79
N ALA A 424 2.51 5.28 -11.10
CA ALA A 424 2.02 6.56 -10.63
C ALA A 424 1.86 6.52 -9.11
N ILE A 425 2.12 7.65 -8.46
CA ILE A 425 2.06 7.80 -7.01
C ILE A 425 1.16 9.00 -6.73
N ALA A 426 0.10 8.81 -5.96
CA ALA A 426 -0.85 9.84 -5.58
C ALA A 426 -0.60 10.25 -4.13
N ALA A 427 -0.51 11.55 -3.91
CA ALA A 427 -0.52 12.19 -2.60
C ALA A 427 -1.97 12.56 -2.25
N THR A 428 -2.44 12.18 -1.07
CA THR A 428 -3.83 12.37 -0.64
C THR A 428 -3.89 13.11 0.70
N MET A 429 -5.02 13.77 0.96
CA MET A 429 -5.19 14.59 2.18
C MET A 429 -5.32 13.78 3.47
N LEU A 430 -5.94 12.59 3.43
CA LEU A 430 -6.29 11.85 4.66
C LEU A 430 -5.90 10.37 4.58
N ASP A 431 -5.57 9.87 3.40
CA ASP A 431 -5.27 8.46 3.16
C ASP A 431 -3.76 8.19 3.03
N GLY A 432 -2.94 9.24 3.14
CA GLY A 432 -1.49 9.19 2.95
C GLY A 432 -1.11 9.14 1.48
N VAL A 433 -0.33 8.13 1.09
CA VAL A 433 0.14 7.94 -0.28
C VAL A 433 -0.51 6.71 -0.87
N ALA A 434 -0.86 6.76 -2.14
CA ALA A 434 -1.26 5.57 -2.91
C ALA A 434 -0.33 5.37 -4.10
N ILE A 435 -0.12 4.13 -4.50
CA ILE A 435 0.69 3.74 -5.65
C ILE A 435 -0.12 2.92 -6.64
N ARG A 436 0.12 3.14 -7.92
CA ARG A 436 -0.46 2.39 -9.03
C ARG A 436 0.64 1.96 -9.99
N THR A 437 0.79 0.66 -10.22
CA THR A 437 1.79 0.08 -11.14
C THR A 437 1.21 -0.51 -12.42
N ASP A 438 -0.11 -0.63 -12.49
CA ASP A 438 -0.86 -1.05 -13.67
C ASP A 438 -1.88 0.03 -14.08
N ALA A 439 -2.68 -0.23 -15.11
CA ALA A 439 -3.71 0.72 -15.53
C ALA A 439 -4.97 0.68 -14.67
N GLN A 440 -5.08 -0.22 -13.67
CA GLN A 440 -6.38 -0.63 -13.15
C GLN A 440 -6.68 -0.14 -11.73
N PHE A 441 -5.74 -0.14 -10.79
CA PHE A 441 -6.09 0.30 -9.42
C PHE A 441 -4.93 0.87 -8.60
N TRP A 442 -5.30 1.77 -7.69
CA TRP A 442 -4.44 2.32 -6.65
C TRP A 442 -4.42 1.41 -5.42
N SER A 443 -3.24 1.29 -4.83
CA SER A 443 -3.01 0.57 -3.57
C SER A 443 -2.37 1.50 -2.55
N GLY A 444 -2.78 1.41 -1.29
CA GLY A 444 -2.24 2.25 -0.22
C GLY A 444 -0.74 2.00 0.04
N LEU A 445 0.01 3.08 0.21
CA LEU A 445 1.43 3.15 0.55
C LEU A 445 1.64 4.10 1.74
N GLY A 446 0.80 4.04 2.77
CA GLY A 446 0.81 5.01 3.88
C GLY A 446 1.61 4.60 5.12
N SER A 447 2.15 3.39 5.18
CA SER A 447 2.78 2.85 6.40
C SER A 447 3.98 3.70 6.85
N GLY A 448 4.00 4.12 8.11
CA GLY A 448 5.05 4.97 8.69
C GLY A 448 4.90 6.48 8.47
N LEU A 449 3.92 6.92 7.68
CA LEU A 449 3.57 8.34 7.62
C LEU A 449 2.80 8.75 8.88
N SER A 450 2.94 10.01 9.26
CA SER A 450 2.12 10.61 10.30
C SER A 450 0.67 10.80 9.82
N ARG A 451 -0.23 11.09 10.77
CA ARG A 451 -1.61 11.43 10.44
C ARG A 451 -1.66 12.87 9.93
N GLY A 452 -2.19 13.08 8.74
CA GLY A 452 -2.31 14.41 8.15
C GLY A 452 -2.29 14.32 6.63
N ALA A 453 -2.17 15.48 6.00
CA ALA A 453 -2.07 15.59 4.55
C ALA A 453 -0.67 15.21 4.07
N VAL A 454 -0.65 14.44 2.99
CA VAL A 454 0.52 14.31 2.13
C VAL A 454 0.26 15.16 0.91
N TRP A 455 1.05 16.22 0.75
CA TRP A 455 0.78 17.23 -0.26
C TRP A 455 1.45 16.89 -1.59
N ARG A 456 2.72 16.47 -1.53
CA ARG A 456 3.51 16.13 -2.71
C ARG A 456 4.40 14.93 -2.44
N VAL A 457 4.43 13.99 -3.37
CA VAL A 457 5.42 12.92 -3.39
C VAL A 457 6.25 13.06 -4.65
N LEU A 458 7.57 13.10 -4.54
CA LEU A 458 8.49 13.06 -5.69
C LEU A 458 9.19 11.72 -5.74
N ASP A 459 9.54 11.27 -6.95
CA ASP A 459 10.38 10.09 -7.19
C ASP A 459 11.75 10.58 -7.66
N ASP A 460 12.77 10.40 -6.83
CA ASP A 460 14.17 10.61 -7.21
C ASP A 460 14.86 9.26 -7.35
N HIS A 461 14.90 8.73 -8.58
CA HIS A 461 15.63 7.53 -8.93
C HIS A 461 15.33 6.31 -8.03
N GLY A 462 14.08 6.14 -7.60
CA GLY A 462 13.66 5.05 -6.72
C GLY A 462 13.63 5.41 -5.23
N MET A 463 14.07 6.61 -4.84
CA MET A 463 13.81 7.16 -3.53
C MET A 463 12.65 8.14 -3.60
N LEU A 464 11.53 7.77 -2.97
CA LEU A 464 10.38 8.64 -2.84
C LEU A 464 10.58 9.61 -1.69
N LEU A 465 10.20 10.87 -1.92
CA LEU A 465 10.20 11.92 -0.92
C LEU A 465 8.78 12.47 -0.79
N ALA A 466 8.21 12.45 0.41
CA ALA A 466 6.88 12.94 0.70
C ALA A 466 6.96 14.20 1.57
N ALA A 467 6.39 15.31 1.08
CA ALA A 467 6.13 16.51 1.86
C ALA A 467 4.77 16.35 2.57
N THR A 468 4.79 16.60 3.88
CA THR A 468 3.65 16.38 4.78
C THR A 468 3.53 17.54 5.77
N ASP A 469 2.42 17.58 6.49
CA ASP A 469 2.21 18.54 7.59
C ASP A 469 3.28 18.44 8.71
N ASP A 470 3.94 17.28 8.86
CA ASP A 470 4.90 17.02 9.93
C ASP A 470 6.37 16.97 9.46
N GLY A 471 6.63 17.33 8.20
CA GLY A 471 7.96 17.36 7.60
C GLY A 471 8.15 16.43 6.42
N LEU A 472 9.42 16.16 6.10
CA LEU A 472 9.80 15.35 4.95
C LEU A 472 9.96 13.89 5.36
N PHE A 473 9.32 12.99 4.62
CA PHE A 473 9.49 11.54 4.76
C PHE A 473 10.15 10.96 3.52
N SER A 474 10.95 9.91 3.71
CA SER A 474 11.59 9.17 2.62
C SER A 474 11.12 7.72 2.59
N TYR A 475 11.05 7.16 1.39
CA TYR A 475 10.71 5.76 1.16
C TYR A 475 11.57 5.20 0.02
N THR A 476 12.24 4.08 0.23
CA THR A 476 13.05 3.43 -0.82
C THR A 476 12.22 2.40 -1.55
N LEU A 477 11.98 2.61 -2.85
CA LEU A 477 11.40 1.60 -3.73
C LEU A 477 12.40 0.46 -3.91
N THR A 478 11.97 -0.75 -3.62
CA THR A 478 12.77 -1.94 -3.91
C THR A 478 12.49 -2.42 -5.33
N GLY A 479 13.51 -2.90 -6.06
CA GLY A 479 13.31 -3.42 -7.42
C GLY A 479 12.34 -4.62 -7.48
N ARG A 480 11.69 -4.81 -8.64
CA ARG A 480 10.76 -5.95 -8.88
C ARG A 480 11.51 -7.28 -8.76
N SER A 481 10.90 -8.29 -8.13
CA SER A 481 11.43 -9.67 -8.13
C SER A 481 10.79 -10.52 -9.24
N PRO A 482 11.53 -11.47 -9.81
CA PRO A 482 10.97 -12.41 -10.78
C PRO A 482 9.98 -13.36 -10.08
N ALA A 483 8.69 -13.15 -10.32
CA ALA A 483 7.62 -13.93 -9.70
C ALA A 483 7.60 -15.42 -10.11
N GLY A 484 8.14 -15.77 -11.28
CA GLY A 484 8.01 -17.11 -11.87
C GLY A 484 8.78 -18.24 -11.15
N THR A 485 10.03 -18.01 -10.78
CA THR A 485 10.86 -19.00 -10.06
C THR A 485 10.32 -19.28 -8.65
N TRP A 486 9.60 -18.33 -8.06
CA TRP A 486 9.05 -18.45 -6.71
C TRP A 486 7.85 -19.37 -6.60
N TRP A 487 6.87 -19.26 -7.51
CA TRP A 487 5.70 -20.15 -7.50
C TRP A 487 6.10 -21.62 -7.67
N VAL A 488 7.16 -21.88 -8.45
CA VAL A 488 7.72 -23.24 -8.63
C VAL A 488 8.33 -23.77 -7.32
N LEU A 489 9.10 -22.95 -6.60
CA LEU A 489 9.68 -23.34 -5.31
C LEU A 489 8.59 -23.57 -4.24
N LEU A 490 7.60 -22.67 -4.16
CA LEU A 490 6.48 -22.81 -3.23
C LEU A 490 5.68 -24.08 -3.49
N ALA A 491 5.34 -24.35 -4.76
CA ALA A 491 4.65 -25.57 -5.16
C ALA A 491 5.47 -26.82 -4.82
N GLY A 492 6.78 -26.81 -5.10
CA GLY A 492 7.68 -27.92 -4.77
C GLY A 492 7.74 -28.22 -3.27
N VAL A 493 7.86 -27.17 -2.43
CA VAL A 493 7.88 -27.30 -0.96
C VAL A 493 6.53 -27.79 -0.42
N LEU A 494 5.41 -27.27 -0.93
CA LEU A 494 4.07 -27.72 -0.54
C LEU A 494 3.83 -29.19 -0.92
N VAL A 495 4.21 -29.59 -2.13
CA VAL A 495 4.10 -30.99 -2.59
C VAL A 495 4.97 -31.90 -1.74
N ALA A 496 6.24 -31.54 -1.51
CA ALA A 496 7.15 -32.34 -0.69
C ALA A 496 6.67 -32.47 0.77
N GLY A 497 6.21 -31.38 1.38
CA GLY A 497 5.65 -31.39 2.75
C GLY A 497 4.36 -32.22 2.85
N THR A 498 3.50 -32.13 1.84
CA THR A 498 2.25 -32.90 1.76
C THR A 498 2.53 -34.39 1.56
N VAL A 499 3.43 -34.75 0.65
CA VAL A 499 3.85 -36.14 0.40
C VAL A 499 4.57 -36.75 1.61
N ALA A 500 5.44 -35.99 2.28
CA ALA A 500 6.11 -36.45 3.51
C ALA A 500 5.10 -36.67 4.65
N SER A 501 4.11 -35.79 4.79
CA SER A 501 3.05 -35.94 5.80
C SER A 501 2.15 -37.14 5.49
N LEU A 502 1.76 -37.34 4.22
CA LEU A 502 0.90 -38.45 3.78
C LEU A 502 1.62 -39.81 3.80
N SER A 503 2.92 -39.87 3.45
CA SER A 503 3.69 -41.12 3.51
C SER A 503 3.89 -41.59 4.94
N GLN A 504 4.16 -40.67 5.87
CA GLN A 504 4.20 -40.95 7.32
C GLN A 504 2.83 -41.43 7.86
N LEU A 505 1.72 -41.02 7.25
CA LEU A 505 0.37 -41.48 7.59
C LEU A 505 0.09 -42.90 7.05
N ARG A 506 0.56 -43.25 5.85
CA ARG A 506 0.41 -44.61 5.27
C ARG A 506 1.22 -45.68 6.02
N PHE A 507 2.46 -45.39 6.39
CA PHE A 507 3.28 -46.33 7.18
C PHE A 507 2.71 -46.61 8.58
N ALA A 508 1.77 -45.79 9.08
CA ALA A 508 1.07 -46.04 10.32
C ALA A 508 -0.12 -47.00 10.18
N ASP A 509 -0.72 -47.09 8.98
CA ASP A 509 -1.80 -48.05 8.67
C ASP A 509 -1.24 -49.44 8.27
N GLU A 510 -0.02 -49.52 7.71
CA GLU A 510 0.63 -50.81 7.36
C GLU A 510 1.35 -51.49 8.56
N ALA A 511 1.62 -50.75 9.63
CA ALA A 511 2.27 -51.25 10.85
C ALA A 511 1.28 -51.59 11.98
N SER A 512 -0.03 -51.52 11.72
CA SER A 512 -1.14 -51.92 12.60
C SER A 512 -1.84 -53.15 12.06
#